data_AF-A0A392QLV7-F1
#
_entry.id   AF-A0A392QLV7-F1
#
_cell.length_a   1.000
_cell.length_b   1.000
_cell.length_c   1.000
_cell.angle_alpha   90.00
_cell.angle_beta   90.00
_cell.angle_gamma   90.00
#
_symmetry.space_group_name_H-M   'P 1'
#
loop_
_entity.id
_entity.type
_entity.pdbx_description
1 polymer ?
#
loop_
_entity_poly.entity_id
_entity_poly.type
_entity_poly.pdbx_seq_one_letter_code
_entity_poly.pdbx_strand_id
1 'polypeptide(L)'
;MTSSREGTVWRWEWRDALTQVEEYDLIKLKELLLDVNLNPNSADRWRWILGSAGLFSVKSCYNFLIQNDSAEALHPTMLEAIKKLWKNDVPSKVSVFGWRLLLEKLPTRAALASKGIITNPYEISCARVLL
;
A
#
# COMPACT_ATOMS: atom_id res chain seq x y z
N MET A 1 1.20 46.68 21.57
CA MET A 1 1.96 45.42 21.36
C MET A 1 1.03 44.41 20.70
N THR A 2 0.90 44.46 19.37
CA THR A 2 0.09 43.51 18.60
C THR A 2 1.04 42.54 17.93
N SER A 3 1.23 41.37 18.55
CA SER A 3 1.97 40.25 17.96
C SER A 3 1.16 39.71 16.78
N SER A 4 1.52 40.12 15.57
CA SER A 4 1.01 39.53 14.33
C SER A 4 1.46 38.07 14.26
N ARG A 5 0.51 37.14 14.41
CA ARG A 5 0.70 35.75 13.97
C ARG A 5 0.51 35.74 12.46
N GLU A 6 1.56 36.05 11.71
CA GLU A 6 1.58 35.79 10.27
C GLU A 6 1.60 34.26 10.08
N GLY A 7 0.43 33.68 9.81
CA GLY A 7 0.34 32.28 9.41
C GLY A 7 1.03 32.08 8.07
N THR A 8 1.66 30.93 7.88
CA THR A 8 2.25 30.52 6.60
C THR A 8 1.20 30.62 5.48
N VAL A 9 1.45 31.47 4.47
CA VAL A 9 0.58 31.57 3.29
C VAL A 9 1.16 30.72 2.17
N TRP A 10 0.44 29.66 1.80
CA TRP A 10 0.80 28.82 0.66
C TRP A 10 0.47 29.53 -0.66
N ARG A 11 1.49 29.74 -1.51
CA ARG A 11 1.31 30.25 -2.88
C ARG A 11 1.38 29.08 -3.87
N TRP A 12 0.27 28.88 -4.58
CA TRP A 12 0.13 27.83 -5.59
C TRP A 12 0.25 28.46 -6.97
N GLU A 13 1.36 28.21 -7.65
CA GLU A 13 1.63 28.72 -9.00
C GLU A 13 1.91 27.54 -9.94
N TRP A 14 0.94 27.25 -10.81
CA TRP A 14 1.03 26.16 -11.79
C TRP A 14 1.37 26.72 -13.16
N ARG A 15 2.16 25.97 -13.94
CA ARG A 15 2.50 26.37 -15.32
C ARG A 15 1.31 26.25 -16.27
N ASP A 16 0.47 25.23 -16.03
CA ASP A 16 -0.70 24.90 -16.83
C ASP A 16 -1.94 24.80 -15.95
N ALA A 17 -3.13 24.82 -16.57
CA ALA A 17 -4.38 24.59 -15.86
C ALA A 17 -4.45 23.14 -15.34
N LEU A 18 -4.88 22.97 -14.10
CA LEU A 18 -5.05 21.65 -13.50
C LEU A 18 -6.20 20.89 -14.18
N THR A 19 -6.01 19.59 -14.35
CA THR A 19 -7.09 18.67 -14.70
C THR A 19 -8.02 18.48 -13.51
N GLN A 20 -9.23 17.95 -13.75
CA GLN A 20 -10.20 17.69 -12.66
C GLN A 20 -9.67 16.75 -11.58
N VAL A 21 -8.81 15.79 -11.94
CA VAL A 21 -8.19 14.87 -10.98
C VAL A 21 -7.18 15.61 -10.11
N GLU A 22 -6.36 16.46 -10.70
CA GLU A 22 -5.35 17.26 -9.98
C GLU A 22 -6.00 18.32 -9.09
N GLU A 23 -7.12 18.93 -9.50
CA GLU A 23 -7.90 19.84 -8.65
C GLU A 23 -8.42 19.12 -7.40
N TYR A 24 -8.93 17.89 -7.55
CA TYR A 24 -9.39 17.08 -6.44
C TYR A 24 -8.24 16.69 -5.49
N ASP A 25 -7.08 16.33 -6.03
CA ASP A 25 -5.90 16.04 -5.23
C ASP A 25 -5.35 17.30 -4.52
N LEU A 26 -5.43 18.47 -5.16
CA LEU A 26 -5.06 19.74 -4.55
C LEU A 26 -5.97 20.09 -3.37
N ILE A 27 -7.27 19.80 -3.44
CA ILE A 27 -8.18 19.99 -2.31
C ILE A 27 -7.72 19.16 -1.11
N LYS A 28 -7.45 17.86 -1.32
CA LYS A 28 -6.92 16.98 -0.26
C LYS A 28 -5.60 17.47 0.31
N LEU A 29 -4.69 17.95 -0.55
CA LEU A 29 -3.41 18.49 -0.12
C LEU A 29 -3.59 19.72 0.78
N LYS A 30 -4.48 20.64 0.39
CA LYS A 30 -4.78 21.83 1.20
C LYS A 30 -5.32 21.46 2.58
N GLU A 31 -6.19 20.45 2.67
CA GLU A 31 -6.69 19.94 3.94
C GLU A 31 -5.55 19.39 4.82
N LEU A 32 -4.63 18.61 4.25
CA LEU A 32 -3.48 18.07 4.99
C LEU A 32 -2.53 19.16 5.51
N LEU A 33 -2.43 20.29 4.80
CA LEU A 33 -1.54 21.39 5.17
C LEU A 33 -2.11 22.32 6.25
N LEU A 34 -3.41 22.23 6.58
CA LEU A 34 -4.04 23.05 7.64
C LEU A 34 -3.37 22.85 9.01
N ASP A 35 -2.95 21.63 9.31
CA ASP A 35 -2.35 21.27 10.61
C ASP A 35 -0.82 21.34 10.62
N VAL A 36 -0.19 21.86 9.55
CA VAL A 36 1.26 21.91 9.41
C VAL A 36 1.80 23.25 9.91
N ASN A 37 2.58 23.19 11.00
CA ASN A 37 3.36 24.33 11.48
C ASN A 37 4.82 24.20 11.03
N LEU A 38 5.20 24.99 10.04
CA LEU A 38 6.58 25.07 9.58
C LEU A 38 7.43 25.88 10.57
N ASN A 39 8.58 25.35 10.94
CA ASN A 39 9.57 26.08 11.74
C ASN A 39 10.84 26.25 10.89
N PRO A 40 11.15 27.47 10.39
CA PRO A 40 12.31 27.70 9.54
C PRO A 40 13.65 27.44 10.23
N ASN A 41 13.66 27.37 11.56
CA ASN A 41 14.86 27.09 12.36
C ASN A 41 15.00 25.60 12.72
N SER A 42 14.12 24.73 12.24
CA SER A 42 14.17 23.28 12.43
C SER A 42 14.53 22.61 11.12
N ALA A 43 15.41 21.62 11.17
CA ALA A 43 15.57 20.70 10.04
C ALA A 43 14.30 19.85 9.84
N ASP A 44 14.04 19.47 8.60
CA ASP A 44 12.97 18.56 8.23
C ASP A 44 13.22 17.17 8.81
N ARG A 45 12.15 16.51 9.23
CA ARG A 45 12.19 15.14 9.75
C ARG A 45 10.97 14.34 9.35
N TRP A 46 11.17 13.05 9.14
CA TRP A 46 10.08 12.10 8.99
C TRP A 46 9.28 12.02 10.30
N ARG A 47 7.95 12.13 10.19
CA ARG A 47 7.03 11.95 11.31
C ARG A 47 6.11 10.77 11.02
N TRP A 48 6.03 9.87 11.98
CA TRP A 48 5.07 8.79 11.97
C TRP A 48 3.72 9.29 12.50
N ILE A 49 2.73 9.40 11.61
CA ILE A 49 1.41 9.98 11.94
C ILE A 49 0.54 9.08 12.82
N LEU A 50 0.79 7.78 12.83
CA LEU A 50 -0.03 6.80 13.55
C LEU A 50 0.35 6.66 15.03
N GLY A 51 1.40 7.37 15.48
CA GLY A 51 1.86 7.37 16.87
C GLY A 51 1.83 8.78 17.46
N SER A 52 1.42 8.91 18.73
CA SER A 52 1.36 10.20 19.44
C SER A 52 2.72 10.87 19.57
N ALA A 53 3.81 10.09 19.67
CA ALA A 53 5.17 10.59 19.77
C ALA A 53 5.78 11.04 18.42
N GLY A 54 5.09 10.81 17.29
CA GLY A 54 5.63 11.10 15.96
C GLY A 54 6.78 10.18 15.54
N LEU A 55 7.13 9.16 16.35
CA LEU A 55 8.16 8.16 16.07
C LEU A 55 7.53 6.87 15.57
N PHE A 56 8.22 6.24 14.63
CA PHE A 56 7.80 4.94 14.13
C PHE A 56 7.85 3.89 15.25
N SER A 57 6.82 3.07 15.35
CA SER A 57 6.88 1.84 16.13
C SER A 57 6.16 0.72 15.38
N VAL A 58 6.74 -0.48 15.48
CA VAL A 58 6.14 -1.71 14.92
C VAL A 58 4.73 -1.89 15.46
N LYS A 59 4.51 -1.62 16.76
CA LYS A 59 3.20 -1.72 17.43
C LYS A 59 2.15 -0.82 16.77
N SER A 60 2.44 0.46 16.58
CA SER A 60 1.49 1.39 15.94
C SER A 60 1.21 1.05 14.48
N CYS A 61 2.24 0.60 13.75
CA CYS A 61 2.07 0.16 12.37
C CYS A 61 1.19 -1.09 12.28
N TYR A 62 1.50 -2.11 13.08
CA TYR A 62 0.73 -3.34 13.14
C TYR A 62 -0.73 -3.10 13.51
N ASN A 63 -0.99 -2.30 14.55
CA ASN A 63 -2.36 -1.99 14.96
C ASN A 63 -3.14 -1.26 13.87
N PHE A 64 -2.50 -0.30 13.19
CA PHE A 64 -3.12 0.39 12.06
C PHE A 64 -3.44 -0.57 10.92
N LEU A 65 -2.51 -1.47 10.57
CA LEU A 65 -2.71 -2.45 9.52
C LEU A 65 -3.87 -3.39 9.84
N ILE A 66 -4.00 -3.87 11.08
CA ILE A 66 -5.10 -4.76 11.49
C ILE A 66 -6.45 -4.02 11.51
N GLN A 67 -6.48 -2.75 11.91
CA GLN A 67 -7.73 -1.97 11.98
C GLN A 67 -8.21 -1.50 10.62
N ASN A 68 -7.28 -1.14 9.73
CA ASN A 68 -7.56 -0.73 8.36
C ASN A 68 -7.34 -1.87 7.36
N ASP A 69 -7.32 -3.12 7.83
CA ASP A 69 -7.23 -4.26 6.93
C ASP A 69 -8.55 -4.35 6.16
N SER A 70 -8.62 -3.65 5.03
CA SER A 70 -9.58 -3.87 3.97
C SER A 70 -9.16 -5.06 3.12
N ALA A 71 -8.45 -6.05 3.70
CA ALA A 71 -8.24 -7.31 3.04
C ALA A 71 -9.60 -7.80 2.59
N GLU A 72 -9.78 -7.90 1.27
CA GLU A 72 -10.87 -8.67 0.68
C GLU A 72 -10.89 -10.00 1.42
N ALA A 73 -11.96 -10.21 2.18
CA ALA A 73 -12.05 -11.36 3.06
C ALA A 73 -11.74 -12.60 2.23
N LEU A 74 -10.62 -13.26 2.55
CA LEU A 74 -10.21 -14.45 1.82
C LEU A 74 -11.39 -15.42 1.81
N HIS A 75 -11.69 -15.96 0.63
CA HIS A 75 -12.77 -16.94 0.51
C HIS A 75 -12.57 -18.03 1.58
N PRO A 76 -13.61 -18.46 2.30
CA PRO A 76 -13.47 -19.38 3.44
C PRO A 76 -12.63 -20.63 3.13
N THR A 77 -12.80 -21.18 1.92
CA THR A 77 -12.02 -22.33 1.42
C THR A 77 -10.52 -22.01 1.29
N MET A 78 -10.16 -20.81 0.83
CA MET A 78 -8.77 -20.38 0.71
C MET A 78 -8.14 -20.20 2.09
N LEU A 79 -8.88 -19.62 3.04
CA LEU A 79 -8.43 -19.50 4.42
C LEU A 79 -8.19 -20.87 5.07
N GLU A 80 -9.07 -21.85 4.83
CA GLU A 80 -8.89 -23.22 5.30
C GLU A 80 -7.66 -23.89 4.67
N ALA A 81 -7.45 -23.73 3.36
CA ALA A 81 -6.29 -24.25 2.65
C ALA A 81 -4.97 -23.67 3.23
N ILE A 82 -4.92 -22.36 3.47
CA ILE A 82 -3.76 -21.70 4.09
C ILE A 82 -3.54 -22.24 5.51
N LYS A 83 -4.60 -22.40 6.32
CA LYS A 83 -4.50 -22.98 7.67
C LYS A 83 -3.93 -24.41 7.64
N LYS A 84 -4.39 -25.25 6.69
CA LYS A 84 -3.87 -26.62 6.52
C LYS A 84 -2.40 -26.61 6.10
N LEU A 85 -2.02 -25.72 5.19
CA LEU A 85 -0.65 -25.58 4.72
C LEU A 85 0.34 -25.27 5.86
N TRP A 86 -0.02 -24.36 6.76
CA TRP A 86 0.84 -24.00 7.91
C TRP A 86 0.87 -25.05 9.02
N LYS A 87 -0.10 -25.97 9.06
CA LYS A 87 -0.14 -27.10 10.02
C LYS A 87 0.56 -28.36 9.52
N ASN A 88 1.02 -28.37 8.27
CA ASN A 88 1.65 -29.53 7.67
C ASN A 88 3.13 -29.63 8.09
N ASP A 89 3.69 -30.83 8.08
CA ASP A 89 5.07 -31.16 8.46
C ASP A 89 6.06 -30.98 7.30
N VAL A 90 5.82 -29.97 6.44
CA VAL A 90 6.72 -29.64 5.34
C VAL A 90 7.72 -28.57 5.78
N PRO A 91 8.94 -28.54 5.19
CA PRO A 91 9.89 -27.48 5.49
C PRO A 91 9.29 -26.09 5.23
N SER A 92 9.64 -25.09 6.05
CA SER A 92 9.01 -23.75 5.97
C SER A 92 9.13 -23.09 4.59
N LYS A 93 10.19 -23.39 3.84
CA LYS A 93 10.37 -22.92 2.45
C LYS A 93 9.23 -23.41 1.53
N VAL A 94 8.77 -24.65 1.73
CA VAL A 94 7.67 -25.26 0.98
C VAL A 94 6.34 -24.61 1.38
N SER A 95 6.10 -24.36 2.67
CA SER A 95 4.90 -23.65 3.13
C SER A 95 4.82 -22.22 2.58
N VAL A 96 5.94 -21.48 2.58
CA VAL A 96 6.00 -20.14 2.00
C VAL A 96 5.70 -20.17 0.49
N PHE A 97 6.23 -21.15 -0.24
CA PHE A 97 5.93 -21.33 -1.65
C PHE A 97 4.43 -21.61 -1.88
N GLY A 98 3.85 -22.56 -1.14
CA GLY A 98 2.43 -22.89 -1.24
C GLY A 98 1.52 -21.71 -0.88
N TRP A 99 1.90 -20.90 0.12
CA TRP A 99 1.14 -19.72 0.52
C TRP A 99 1.12 -18.66 -0.58
N ARG A 100 2.28 -18.40 -1.21
CA ARG A 100 2.37 -17.52 -2.38
C ARG A 100 1.59 -18.05 -3.58
N LEU A 101 1.58 -19.37 -3.78
CA LEU A 101 0.82 -20.03 -4.85
C LEU A 101 -0.69 -19.85 -4.64
N LEU A 102 -1.20 -20.13 -3.43
CA LEU A 102 -2.62 -20.01 -3.09
C LEU A 102 -3.14 -18.57 -3.21
N LEU A 103 -2.28 -17.58 -3.00
CA LEU A 103 -2.63 -16.15 -3.13
C LEU A 103 -2.36 -15.59 -4.55
N GLU A 104 -2.02 -16.44 -5.52
CA GLU A 104 -1.64 -16.03 -6.88
C GLU A 104 -0.53 -14.95 -6.92
N LYS A 105 0.38 -14.99 -5.95
CA LYS A 105 1.50 -14.04 -5.82
C LYS A 105 2.80 -14.56 -6.47
N LEU A 106 2.75 -15.72 -7.11
CA LEU A 106 3.85 -16.20 -7.94
C LEU A 106 3.70 -15.66 -9.37
N PRO A 107 4.80 -15.31 -10.06
CA PRO A 107 4.79 -14.83 -11.43
C PRO A 107 4.55 -16.00 -12.42
N THR A 108 3.41 -16.67 -12.30
CA THR A 108 2.98 -17.68 -13.27
C THR A 108 2.45 -16.98 -14.52
N ARG A 109 2.48 -17.67 -15.67
CA ARG A 109 1.92 -17.13 -16.93
C ARG A 109 0.46 -16.70 -16.76
N ALA A 110 -0.34 -17.52 -16.05
CA ALA A 110 -1.73 -17.20 -15.72
C ALA A 110 -1.86 -15.92 -14.87
N ALA A 111 -1.03 -15.77 -13.82
CA ALA A 111 -1.08 -14.59 -12.93
C ALA A 111 -0.55 -13.31 -13.60
N LEU A 112 0.37 -13.43 -14.56
CA LEU A 112 0.84 -12.30 -15.36
C LEU A 112 -0.21 -11.91 -16.42
N ALA A 113 -0.89 -12.89 -17.02
CA ALA A 113 -1.98 -12.66 -17.97
C ALA A 113 -3.19 -12.00 -17.31
N SER A 114 -3.59 -12.43 -16.10
CA SER A 114 -4.70 -11.81 -15.37
C SER A 114 -4.45 -10.34 -15.01
N LYS A 115 -3.17 -9.93 -14.95
CA LYS A 115 -2.73 -8.55 -14.73
C LYS A 115 -2.48 -7.76 -16.02
N GLY A 116 -2.74 -8.35 -17.18
CA GLY A 116 -2.50 -7.71 -18.48
C GLY A 116 -1.02 -7.52 -18.85
N ILE A 117 -0.10 -8.18 -18.14
CA ILE A 117 1.35 -8.11 -18.43
C ILE A 117 1.68 -8.99 -19.64
N ILE A 118 1.08 -10.19 -19.71
CA ILE A 118 1.15 -11.06 -20.89
C ILE A 118 -0.18 -10.94 -21.63
N THR A 119 -0.13 -10.43 -22.85
CA THR A 119 -1.31 -10.24 -23.71
C THR A 119 -1.33 -11.20 -24.90
N ASN A 120 -0.18 -11.81 -25.22
CA ASN A 120 -0.05 -12.78 -26.30
C ASN A 120 -0.63 -14.14 -25.88
N PRO A 121 -1.70 -14.65 -26.52
CA PRO A 121 -2.34 -15.93 -26.16
C PRO A 121 -1.40 -17.13 -26.19
N TYR A 122 -0.39 -17.11 -27.07
CA TYR A 122 0.61 -18.17 -27.20
C TYR A 122 1.62 -18.20 -26.04
N GLU A 123 1.71 -17.12 -25.26
CA GLU A 123 2.56 -17.04 -24.07
C GLU A 123 1.79 -17.35 -22.78
N ILE A 124 0.46 -17.42 -22.84
CA ILE A 124 -0.39 -17.73 -21.68
C ILE A 124 -0.47 -19.24 -21.47
N SER A 125 -0.44 -20.03 -22.55
CA SER A 125 -0.48 -21.49 -22.47
C SER A 125 0.87 -22.07 -22.02
N CYS A 126 0.85 -22.88 -20.95
CA CYS A 126 1.97 -23.75 -20.67
C CYS A 126 1.97 -24.88 -21.69
N ALA A 127 3.15 -25.26 -22.21
CA ALA A 127 3.29 -26.50 -22.97
C ALA A 127 2.78 -27.65 -22.09
N ARG A 128 1.75 -28.35 -22.57
CA ARG A 128 1.21 -29.55 -21.91
C ARG A 128 2.33 -30.59 -21.93
N VAL A 129 3.00 -30.79 -20.80
CA VAL A 129 3.88 -31.95 -20.63
C VAL A 129 2.94 -33.14 -20.55
N LEU A 130 2.79 -33.85 -21.68
CA LEU A 130 2.19 -35.18 -21.69
C LEU A 130 3.20 -36.09 -20.98
N LEU A 131 2.83 -36.54 -19.78
CA LEU A 131 3.41 -37.74 -19.18
C LEU A 131 2.79 -38.97 -19.84
#